data_AF-A0AAP7IGC5-F1
#
_entry.id   AF-A0AAP7IGC5-F1
#
_cell.length_a   1.000
_cell.length_b   1.000
_cell.length_c   1.000
_cell.angle_alpha   90.00
_cell.angle_beta   90.00
_cell.angle_gamma   90.00
#
_symmetry.space_group_name_H-M   'P 1'
#
loop_
_entity.id
_entity.type
_entity.pdbx_description
1 polymer ?
#
loop_
_entity_poly.entity_id
_entity_poly.type
_entity_poly.pdbx_seq_one_letter_code
_entity_poly.pdbx_strand_id
1 'polypeptide(L)'
;MNYINVNTLINFIQCEMTTEDIKNIDISQSTLYKAKHNPDYILRMRFENIIKLSEYIIKKRLEKKRVSYVGIDIGTSNILTASDKDMKRTLIIENKRIYNAIKTYNRWLNGKNPTKESSENSKETLLRTIETNVAKLINELTNHYIEPVTFVVGKVYQESEKIRPHYTLYRIFVEKMREEMHYRNIGIEIEDESYTSIICPECNHRDSGNRTNSNQFRCKSCGFSHENDDVVASVNIVKRYLENREDNAF
;
A
#
# COMPACT_ATOMS: atom_id res chain seq x y z
N MET A 1 21.38 1.21 13.62
CA MET A 1 21.28 0.86 15.06
C MET A 1 19.81 0.95 15.44
N ASN A 2 19.15 -0.17 15.77
CA ASN A 2 17.76 -0.14 16.24
C ASN A 2 17.71 0.41 17.66
N TYR A 3 16.89 1.44 17.89
CA TYR A 3 16.72 2.04 19.20
C TYR A 3 15.88 1.11 20.10
N ILE A 4 16.40 0.74 21.27
CA ILE A 4 15.66 -0.08 22.25
C ILE A 4 14.70 0.85 23.00
N ASN A 5 13.39 0.58 22.89
CA ASN A 5 12.36 1.32 23.63
C ASN A 5 11.88 0.48 24.83
N VAL A 6 12.21 0.93 26.05
CA VAL A 6 11.90 0.20 27.30
C VAL A 6 10.39 0.01 27.50
N ASN A 7 9.56 1.01 27.15
CA ASN A 7 8.11 0.90 27.26
C ASN A 7 7.55 -0.18 26.33
N THR A 8 8.13 -0.34 25.13
CA THR A 8 7.78 -1.42 24.22
C THR A 8 8.09 -2.80 24.82
N LEU A 9 9.23 -2.95 25.50
CA LEU A 9 9.62 -4.21 26.14
C LEU A 9 8.67 -4.57 27.28
N ILE A 10 8.35 -3.60 28.15
CA ILE A 10 7.43 -3.76 29.28
C ILE A 10 6.05 -4.20 28.77
N ASN A 11 5.48 -3.45 27.82
CA ASN A 11 4.16 -3.75 27.25
C ASN A 11 4.11 -5.15 26.63
N PHE A 12 5.16 -5.55 25.90
CA PHE A 12 5.23 -6.88 25.33
C PHE A 12 5.21 -7.96 26.42
N ILE A 13 6.10 -7.86 27.41
CA ILE A 13 6.23 -8.83 28.49
C ILE A 13 4.93 -8.99 29.29
N GLN A 14 4.27 -7.88 29.62
CA GLN A 14 3.06 -7.89 30.44
C GLN A 14 1.82 -8.33 29.68
N CYS A 15 1.65 -7.84 28.44
CA CYS A 15 0.36 -7.88 27.75
C CYS A 15 0.35 -8.79 26.51
N GLU A 16 1.48 -8.97 25.82
CA GLU A 16 1.54 -9.64 24.51
C GLU A 16 2.24 -11.02 24.56
N MET A 17 3.12 -11.23 25.55
CA MET A 17 4.00 -12.38 25.65
C MET A 17 3.26 -13.63 26.13
N THR A 18 3.17 -14.61 25.25
CA THR A 18 2.53 -15.91 25.42
C THR A 18 3.52 -16.97 25.91
N THR A 19 3.01 -18.13 26.32
CA THR A 19 3.86 -19.28 26.72
C THR A 19 4.74 -19.77 25.58
N GLU A 20 4.28 -19.66 24.34
CA GLU A 20 5.06 -20.05 23.16
C GLU A 20 6.21 -19.08 22.91
N ASP A 21 6.03 -17.79 23.18
CA ASP A 21 7.11 -16.80 23.08
C ASP A 21 8.21 -17.09 24.09
N ILE A 22 7.84 -17.43 25.32
CA ILE A 22 8.78 -17.75 26.40
C ILE A 22 9.70 -18.92 26.02
N LYS A 23 9.24 -19.86 25.19
CA LYS A 23 10.06 -20.97 24.69
C LYS A 23 10.98 -20.55 23.54
N ASN A 24 10.56 -19.59 22.73
CA ASN A 24 11.23 -19.22 21.48
C ASN A 24 12.17 -18.01 21.61
N ILE A 25 12.05 -17.23 22.69
CA ILE A 25 13.02 -16.19 23.02
C ILE A 25 14.28 -16.85 23.60
N ASP A 26 15.45 -16.51 23.07
CA ASP A 26 16.76 -17.02 23.53
C ASP A 26 17.19 -16.40 24.88
N ILE A 27 16.34 -16.56 25.90
CA ILE A 27 16.53 -16.11 27.28
C ILE A 27 15.96 -17.20 28.18
N SER A 28 16.58 -17.43 29.35
CA SER A 28 16.07 -18.43 30.29
C SER A 28 14.61 -18.14 30.67
N GLN A 29 13.77 -19.18 30.68
CA GLN A 29 12.35 -19.02 31.00
C GLN A 29 12.16 -18.40 32.40
N SER A 30 13.00 -18.76 33.37
CA SER A 30 12.97 -18.20 34.72
C SER A 30 13.17 -16.67 34.72
N THR A 31 14.02 -16.15 33.83
CA THR A 31 14.25 -14.71 33.66
C THR A 31 13.02 -14.03 33.05
N LEU A 32 12.41 -14.64 32.04
CA LEU A 32 11.20 -14.11 31.39
C LEU A 32 9.98 -14.12 32.31
N TYR A 33 9.80 -15.19 33.09
CA TYR A 33 8.75 -15.26 34.12
C TYR A 33 8.96 -14.20 35.21
N LYS A 34 10.20 -14.02 35.69
CA LYS A 34 10.52 -12.95 36.66
C LYS A 34 10.18 -11.57 36.10
N ALA A 35 10.55 -11.28 34.84
CA ALA A 35 10.21 -10.02 34.19
C ALA A 35 8.70 -9.85 33.99
N LYS A 36 7.96 -10.93 33.72
CA LYS A 36 6.50 -10.93 33.55
C LYS A 36 5.75 -10.59 34.83
N HIS A 37 6.19 -11.12 35.97
CA HIS A 37 5.58 -10.84 37.27
C HIS A 37 6.10 -9.55 37.91
N ASN A 38 7.31 -9.11 37.55
CA ASN A 38 7.93 -7.88 38.04
C ASN A 38 8.58 -7.11 36.88
N PRO A 39 7.85 -6.19 36.22
CA PRO A 39 8.34 -5.46 35.05
C PRO A 39 9.59 -4.62 35.31
N ASP A 40 9.76 -4.08 36.53
CA ASP A 40 10.95 -3.30 36.93
C ASP A 40 12.24 -4.12 36.86
N TYR A 41 12.12 -5.45 36.86
CA TYR A 41 13.25 -6.35 36.66
C TYR A 41 13.96 -6.13 35.31
N ILE A 42 13.27 -5.60 34.29
CA ILE A 42 13.86 -5.26 32.99
C ILE A 42 15.05 -4.31 33.15
N LEU A 43 14.99 -3.35 34.09
CA LEU A 43 16.08 -2.41 34.34
C LEU A 43 17.33 -3.09 34.93
N ARG A 44 17.19 -4.30 35.47
CA ARG A 44 18.25 -5.09 36.10
C ARG A 44 18.65 -6.31 35.25
N MET A 45 17.99 -6.52 34.11
CA MET A 45 18.33 -7.61 33.21
C MET A 45 19.70 -7.35 32.57
N ARG A 46 20.44 -8.42 32.30
CA ARG A 46 21.67 -8.34 31.49
C ARG A 46 21.32 -7.68 30.15
N PHE A 47 22.13 -6.72 29.73
CA PHE A 47 21.89 -5.98 28.49
C PHE A 47 21.76 -6.88 27.25
N GLU A 48 22.50 -7.98 27.20
CA GLU A 48 22.38 -9.01 26.16
C GLU A 48 20.96 -9.60 26.09
N ASN A 49 20.31 -9.87 27.22
CA ASN A 49 18.93 -10.36 27.26
C ASN A 49 17.94 -9.27 26.81
N ILE A 50 18.23 -8.00 27.10
CA ILE A 50 17.41 -6.87 26.62
C ILE A 50 17.49 -6.79 25.08
N ILE A 51 18.69 -6.98 24.50
CA ILE A 51 18.88 -7.04 23.04
C ILE A 51 18.08 -8.20 22.44
N LYS A 52 18.27 -9.43 22.93
CA LYS A 52 17.58 -10.63 22.42
C LYS A 52 16.05 -10.50 22.48
N LEU A 53 15.53 -9.94 23.57
CA LEU A 53 14.10 -9.67 23.71
C LEU A 53 13.62 -8.63 22.69
N SER A 54 14.36 -7.52 22.54
CA SER A 54 14.06 -6.47 21.56
C SER A 54 14.04 -7.02 20.13
N GLU A 55 15.05 -7.80 19.77
CA GLU A 55 15.15 -8.46 18.45
C GLU A 55 13.99 -9.44 18.22
N TYR A 56 13.63 -10.25 19.22
CA TYR A 56 12.49 -11.15 19.13
C TYR A 56 11.18 -10.40 18.93
N ILE A 57 10.93 -9.33 19.70
CA ILE A 57 9.72 -8.50 19.56
C ILE A 57 9.63 -7.91 18.16
N ILE A 58 10.74 -7.41 17.63
CA ILE A 58 10.81 -6.91 16.25
C ILE A 58 10.48 -8.02 15.27
N LYS A 59 11.13 -9.19 15.37
CA LYS A 59 10.88 -10.33 14.50
C LYS A 59 9.42 -10.79 14.55
N LYS A 60 8.88 -10.99 15.75
CA LYS A 60 7.49 -11.40 15.97
C LYS A 60 6.48 -10.37 15.48
N ARG A 61 6.74 -9.08 15.64
CA ARG A 61 5.87 -8.01 15.12
C ARG A 61 5.95 -7.91 13.61
N LEU A 62 7.13 -8.11 13.02
CA LEU A 62 7.27 -8.29 11.58
C LEU A 62 6.49 -9.51 11.09
N GLU A 63 6.45 -10.61 11.84
CA GLU A 63 5.65 -11.79 11.49
C GLU A 63 4.14 -11.58 11.67
N LYS A 64 3.69 -10.82 12.68
CA LYS A 64 2.25 -10.59 12.97
C LYS A 64 1.59 -9.43 12.22
N LYS A 65 2.36 -8.44 11.73
CA LYS A 65 1.82 -7.22 11.09
C LYS A 65 2.32 -6.99 9.67
N ARG A 66 3.10 -7.90 9.09
CA ARG A 66 3.51 -7.77 7.68
C ARG A 66 2.33 -8.02 6.78
N VAL A 67 1.93 -6.96 6.09
CA VAL A 67 1.30 -7.14 4.80
C VAL A 67 2.45 -7.36 3.81
N SER A 68 2.59 -8.58 3.32
CA SER A 68 3.62 -8.88 2.31
C SER A 68 3.31 -8.23 0.96
N TYR A 69 2.01 -8.06 0.66
CA TYR A 69 1.54 -7.56 -0.62
C TYR A 69 0.43 -6.53 -0.45
N VAL A 70 0.60 -5.36 -1.04
CA VAL A 70 -0.38 -4.27 -1.03
C VAL A 70 -0.73 -3.94 -2.47
N GLY A 71 -2.01 -4.00 -2.82
CA GLY A 71 -2.48 -3.59 -4.13
C GLY A 71 -2.57 -2.07 -4.21
N ILE A 72 -2.23 -1.49 -5.36
CA ILE A 72 -2.29 -0.05 -5.64
C ILE A 72 -3.15 0.17 -6.88
N ASP A 73 -4.22 0.93 -6.69
CA ASP A 73 -5.03 1.53 -7.75
C ASP A 73 -4.62 3.00 -7.92
N ILE A 74 -4.29 3.39 -9.15
CA ILE A 74 -3.95 4.79 -9.48
C ILE A 74 -5.14 5.38 -10.20
N GLY A 75 -5.71 6.45 -9.65
CA GLY A 75 -6.90 7.10 -10.19
C GLY A 75 -6.66 8.55 -10.62
N THR A 76 -7.76 9.24 -10.93
CA THR A 76 -7.73 10.68 -11.25
C THR A 76 -8.35 11.56 -10.17
N SER A 77 -9.25 11.03 -9.32
CA SER A 77 -9.81 11.72 -8.16
C SER A 77 -9.02 11.34 -6.89
N ASN A 78 -9.19 10.09 -6.44
CA ASN A 78 -8.25 9.44 -5.54
C ASN A 78 -7.02 9.08 -6.37
N ILE A 79 -5.93 9.82 -6.18
CA ILE A 79 -4.76 9.73 -7.07
C ILE A 79 -4.05 8.39 -6.85
N LEU A 80 -4.01 7.92 -5.60
CA LEU A 80 -3.49 6.62 -5.23
C LEU A 80 -4.37 6.03 -4.13
N THR A 81 -4.87 4.83 -4.36
CA THR A 81 -5.57 4.03 -3.34
C THR A 81 -4.81 2.73 -3.16
N ALA A 82 -4.57 2.33 -1.91
CA ALA A 82 -3.82 1.13 -1.60
C ALA A 82 -4.52 0.32 -0.51
N SER A 83 -4.50 -1.01 -0.62
CA SER A 83 -5.05 -1.91 0.38
C SER A 83 -4.31 -3.25 0.43
N ASP A 84 -4.27 -3.84 1.61
CA ASP A 84 -4.00 -5.28 1.75
C ASP A 84 -5.22 -6.12 1.30
N LYS A 85 -5.00 -7.42 1.07
CA LYS A 85 -6.03 -8.33 0.54
C LYS A 85 -7.29 -8.45 1.41
N ASP A 86 -7.20 -8.13 2.69
CA ASP A 86 -8.28 -8.25 3.68
C ASP A 86 -8.95 -6.91 4.01
N MET A 87 -8.55 -5.80 3.36
CA MET A 87 -9.00 -4.43 3.68
C MET A 87 -8.75 -3.98 5.12
N LYS A 88 -7.79 -4.58 5.82
CA LYS A 88 -7.43 -4.22 7.20
C LYS A 88 -6.53 -3.00 7.26
N ARG A 89 -5.77 -2.74 6.20
CA ARG A 89 -4.92 -1.57 6.05
C ARG A 89 -5.16 -0.96 4.68
N THR A 90 -5.74 0.23 4.70
CA THR A 90 -6.08 1.00 3.53
C THR A 90 -5.43 2.37 3.60
N LEU A 91 -5.01 2.90 2.46
CA LEU A 91 -4.52 4.26 2.30
C LEU A 91 -5.15 4.88 1.06
N ILE A 92 -5.68 6.09 1.19
CA ILE A 92 -6.20 6.87 0.06
C ILE A 92 -5.45 8.20 0.07
N ILE A 93 -4.79 8.52 -1.04
CA ILE A 93 -4.03 9.75 -1.22
C ILE A 93 -4.69 10.59 -2.30
N GLU A 94 -5.17 11.76 -1.89
CA GLU A 94 -5.61 12.81 -2.82
C GLU A 94 -4.45 13.77 -3.11
N ASN A 95 -4.38 14.27 -4.33
CA ASN A 95 -3.46 15.36 -4.66
C ASN A 95 -4.12 16.38 -5.57
N LYS A 96 -4.60 17.48 -4.97
CA LYS A 96 -5.30 18.56 -5.68
C LYS A 96 -4.47 19.17 -6.82
N ARG A 97 -3.14 19.19 -6.73
CA ARG A 97 -2.27 19.73 -7.79
C ARG A 97 -2.29 18.82 -9.01
N ILE A 98 -2.11 17.51 -8.79
CA ILE A 98 -2.20 16.51 -9.87
C ILE A 98 -3.62 16.49 -10.45
N TYR A 99 -4.66 16.41 -9.60
CA TYR A 99 -6.06 16.46 -10.03
C TYR A 99 -6.36 17.67 -10.93
N ASN A 100 -5.99 18.88 -10.49
CA ASN A 100 -6.25 20.10 -11.24
C ASN A 100 -5.44 20.15 -12.55
N ALA A 101 -4.20 19.66 -12.57
CA ALA A 101 -3.40 19.58 -13.78
C ALA A 101 -4.01 18.62 -14.81
N ILE A 102 -4.41 17.41 -14.37
CA ILE A 102 -5.11 16.43 -15.21
C ILE A 102 -6.41 17.02 -15.76
N LYS A 103 -7.23 17.63 -14.89
CA LYS A 103 -8.50 18.27 -15.27
C LYS A 103 -8.30 19.38 -16.29
N THR A 104 -7.28 20.20 -16.12
CA THR A 104 -6.96 21.31 -17.03
C THR A 104 -6.51 20.79 -18.39
N TYR A 105 -5.62 19.79 -18.40
CA TYR A 105 -5.16 19.16 -19.63
C TYR A 105 -6.28 18.43 -20.39
N ASN A 106 -7.17 17.73 -19.69
CA ASN A 106 -8.32 17.07 -20.31
C ASN A 106 -9.32 18.07 -20.92
N ARG A 107 -9.54 19.22 -20.28
CA ARG A 107 -10.35 20.31 -20.88
C ARG A 107 -9.71 20.85 -22.15
N TRP A 108 -8.39 21.00 -22.14
CA TRP A 108 -7.63 21.44 -23.31
C TRP A 108 -7.73 20.42 -24.46
N LEU A 109 -7.56 19.12 -24.19
CA LEU A 109 -7.72 18.04 -25.17
C LEU A 109 -9.10 18.06 -25.85
N ASN A 110 -10.13 18.47 -25.11
CA ASN A 110 -11.52 18.54 -25.59
C ASN A 110 -11.87 19.90 -26.23
N GLY A 111 -10.96 20.88 -26.21
CA GLY A 111 -11.16 22.22 -26.80
C GLY A 111 -10.97 22.23 -28.32
N LYS A 112 -11.54 23.22 -29.02
CA LYS A 112 -11.38 23.39 -30.48
C LYS A 112 -10.05 24.10 -30.82
N ASN A 113 -9.27 23.49 -31.72
CA ASN A 113 -8.07 24.01 -32.42
C ASN A 113 -7.03 24.77 -31.57
N PRO A 114 -6.31 24.09 -30.66
CA PRO A 114 -5.17 24.67 -29.97
C PRO A 114 -3.98 24.90 -30.92
N THR A 115 -3.22 25.98 -30.69
CA THR A 115 -1.95 26.21 -31.40
C THR A 115 -0.89 25.19 -30.94
N LYS A 116 0.10 24.88 -31.79
CA LYS A 116 1.19 23.95 -31.46
C LYS A 116 1.94 24.35 -30.17
N GLU A 117 2.19 25.64 -29.98
CA GLU A 117 2.83 26.18 -28.78
C GLU A 117 1.99 25.99 -27.51
N SER A 118 0.68 26.25 -27.59
CA SER A 118 -0.24 26.03 -26.46
C SER A 118 -0.34 24.54 -26.05
N SER A 119 -0.16 23.64 -27.02
CA SER A 119 -0.11 22.19 -26.82
C SER A 119 1.12 21.77 -26.01
N GLU A 120 2.30 22.26 -26.39
CA GLU A 120 3.56 21.90 -25.71
C GLU A 120 3.57 22.44 -24.27
N ASN A 121 3.17 23.70 -24.06
CA ASN A 121 3.13 24.32 -22.73
C ASN A 121 2.17 23.60 -21.76
N SER A 122 1.00 23.19 -22.24
CA SER A 122 0.01 22.47 -21.42
C SER A 122 0.52 21.08 -21.01
N LYS A 123 1.19 20.40 -21.95
CA LYS A 123 1.83 19.10 -21.72
C LYS A 123 2.99 19.20 -20.74
N GLU A 124 3.89 20.15 -20.92
CA GLU A 124 5.03 20.38 -20.02
C GLU A 124 4.54 20.70 -18.60
N THR A 125 3.52 21.55 -18.48
CA THR A 125 2.92 21.90 -17.18
C THR A 125 2.34 20.67 -16.48
N LEU A 126 1.64 19.79 -17.21
CA LEU A 126 1.11 18.54 -16.69
C LEU A 126 2.24 17.63 -16.19
N LEU A 127 3.25 17.39 -17.04
CA LEU A 127 4.40 16.53 -16.73
C LEU A 127 5.14 17.01 -15.49
N ARG A 128 5.56 18.27 -15.48
CA ARG A 128 6.26 18.87 -14.34
C ARG A 128 5.46 18.77 -13.05
N THR A 129 4.14 19.01 -13.13
CA THR A 129 3.26 18.90 -11.96
C THR A 129 3.17 17.47 -11.44
N ILE A 130 3.03 16.48 -12.32
CA ILE A 130 3.04 15.07 -11.93
C ILE A 130 4.39 14.71 -11.30
N GLU A 131 5.51 14.96 -11.98
CA GLU A 131 6.86 14.63 -11.51
C GLU A 131 7.16 15.21 -10.13
N THR A 132 6.79 16.47 -9.90
CA THR A 132 7.04 17.17 -8.64
C THR A 132 6.22 16.62 -7.48
N ASN A 133 5.04 16.07 -7.76
CA ASN A 133 4.10 15.64 -6.72
C ASN A 133 4.05 14.13 -6.52
N VAL A 134 4.48 13.31 -7.49
CA VAL A 134 4.58 11.85 -7.34
C VAL A 134 5.51 11.46 -6.19
N ALA A 135 6.64 12.16 -6.01
CA ALA A 135 7.54 11.90 -4.88
C ALA A 135 6.83 12.03 -3.51
N LYS A 136 5.81 12.90 -3.40
CA LYS A 136 5.01 13.02 -2.17
C LYS A 136 4.10 11.81 -1.97
N LEU A 137 3.46 11.33 -3.04
CA LEU A 137 2.62 10.12 -3.00
C LEU A 137 3.44 8.92 -2.53
N ILE A 138 4.64 8.75 -3.09
CA ILE A 138 5.57 7.68 -2.76
C ILE A 138 6.01 7.77 -1.30
N ASN A 139 6.38 8.95 -0.81
CA ASN A 139 6.77 9.14 0.58
C ASN A 139 5.62 8.85 1.55
N GLU A 140 4.40 9.31 1.25
CA GLU A 140 3.23 9.02 2.08
C GLU A 140 2.90 7.52 2.10
N LEU A 141 2.93 6.87 0.94
CA LEU A 141 2.74 5.42 0.81
C LEU A 141 3.78 4.62 1.62
N THR A 142 5.06 4.93 1.44
CA THR A 142 6.16 4.21 2.12
C THR A 142 6.27 4.53 3.60
N ASN A 143 5.78 5.69 4.05
CA ASN A 143 5.63 5.99 5.48
C ASN A 143 4.43 5.28 6.12
N HIS A 144 3.40 4.95 5.32
CA HIS A 144 2.25 4.16 5.78
C HIS A 144 2.58 2.66 5.86
N TYR A 145 3.37 2.15 4.92
CA TYR A 145 3.84 0.76 4.87
C TYR A 145 5.36 0.71 5.09
N ILE A 146 5.75 0.80 6.36
CA ILE A 146 7.17 0.87 6.77
C ILE A 146 7.88 -0.49 6.76
N GLU A 147 7.10 -1.57 6.80
CA GLU A 147 7.63 -2.92 6.75
C GLU A 147 8.06 -3.32 5.35
N PRO A 148 8.86 -4.39 5.20
CA PRO A 148 9.14 -4.93 3.88
C PRO A 148 7.86 -5.41 3.20
N VAL A 149 7.57 -4.82 2.04
CA VAL A 149 6.29 -4.96 1.34
C VAL A 149 6.52 -4.96 -0.16
N THR A 150 5.77 -5.78 -0.89
CA THR A 150 5.67 -5.72 -2.34
C THR A 150 4.40 -4.98 -2.72
N PHE A 151 4.55 -3.85 -3.40
CA PHE A 151 3.42 -3.11 -3.96
C PHE A 151 3.05 -3.69 -5.32
N VAL A 152 1.82 -4.12 -5.47
CA VAL A 152 1.24 -4.65 -6.70
C VAL A 152 0.43 -3.55 -7.36
N VAL A 153 0.94 -2.95 -8.42
CA VAL A 153 0.32 -1.78 -9.08
C VAL A 153 -0.58 -2.24 -10.22
N GLY A 154 -1.81 -1.73 -10.25
CA GLY A 154 -2.75 -1.91 -11.35
C GLY A 154 -2.19 -1.36 -12.66
N LYS A 155 -2.19 -2.20 -13.69
CA LYS A 155 -1.64 -1.88 -14.99
C LYS A 155 -2.59 -1.02 -15.80
N VAL A 156 -2.19 0.23 -16.03
CA VAL A 156 -2.89 1.12 -16.95
C VAL A 156 -2.44 0.87 -18.39
N TYR A 157 -3.38 0.48 -19.27
CA TYR A 157 -3.10 0.26 -20.70
C TYR A 157 -3.17 1.56 -21.51
N GLN A 158 -2.31 1.66 -22.54
CA GLN A 158 -2.37 2.73 -23.54
C GLN A 158 -2.40 2.12 -24.96
N GLU A 159 -3.46 2.41 -25.72
CA GLU A 159 -3.63 1.93 -27.11
C GLU A 159 -3.21 2.96 -28.17
N SER A 160 -2.97 4.22 -27.81
CA SER A 160 -2.76 5.32 -28.78
C SER A 160 -1.48 6.12 -28.49
N GLU A 161 -0.85 6.67 -29.53
CA GLU A 161 0.31 7.58 -29.43
C GLU A 161 0.02 8.90 -28.67
N LYS A 162 -1.25 9.25 -28.43
CA LYS A 162 -1.63 10.46 -27.68
C LYS A 162 -1.36 10.31 -26.19
N ILE A 163 -0.83 11.36 -25.57
CA ILE A 163 -0.61 11.45 -24.12
C ILE A 163 -1.94 11.36 -23.37
N ARG A 164 -2.05 10.36 -22.49
CA ARG A 164 -3.16 10.23 -21.54
C ARG A 164 -2.65 10.59 -20.14
N PRO A 165 -3.20 11.63 -19.47
CA PRO A 165 -2.68 12.07 -18.18
C PRO A 165 -2.65 10.99 -17.09
N HIS A 166 -3.66 10.12 -17.07
CA HIS A 166 -3.72 8.99 -16.15
C HIS A 166 -2.59 7.97 -16.39
N TYR A 167 -2.34 7.60 -17.64
CA TYR A 167 -1.20 6.75 -18.00
C TYR A 167 0.15 7.42 -17.69
N THR A 168 0.27 8.73 -17.94
CA THR A 168 1.48 9.49 -17.61
C THR A 168 1.77 9.45 -16.11
N LEU A 169 0.74 9.63 -15.27
CA LEU A 169 0.84 9.51 -13.82
C LEU A 169 1.29 8.10 -13.42
N TYR A 170 0.61 7.06 -13.92
CA TYR A 170 0.96 5.66 -13.68
C TYR A 170 2.43 5.37 -14.04
N ARG A 171 2.87 5.76 -15.24
CA ARG A 171 4.22 5.52 -15.71
C ARG A 171 5.27 6.19 -14.82
N ILE A 172 5.10 7.47 -14.51
CA ILE A 172 6.05 8.23 -13.67
C ILE A 172 6.06 7.67 -12.24
N PHE A 173 4.90 7.26 -11.70
CA PHE A 173 4.82 6.60 -10.40
C PHE A 173 5.60 5.29 -10.37
N VAL A 174 5.38 4.40 -11.34
CA VAL A 174 6.07 3.10 -11.43
C VAL A 174 7.58 3.30 -11.60
N GLU A 175 8.00 4.22 -12.48
CA GLU A 175 9.42 4.54 -12.69
C GLU A 175 10.09 4.99 -11.38
N LYS A 176 9.50 5.96 -10.68
CA LYS A 176 10.04 6.44 -9.41
C LYS A 176 9.99 5.41 -8.28
N MET A 177 8.95 4.58 -8.21
CA MET A 177 8.91 3.50 -7.21
C MET A 177 10.02 2.47 -7.45
N ARG A 178 10.37 2.18 -8.72
CA ARG A 178 11.51 1.30 -9.03
C ARG A 178 12.84 1.90 -8.60
N GLU A 179 13.02 3.22 -8.72
CA GLU A 179 14.19 3.91 -8.17
C GLU A 179 14.28 3.72 -6.65
N GLU A 180 13.16 3.84 -5.92
CA GLU A 180 13.12 3.68 -4.47
C GLU A 180 13.43 2.26 -3.99
N MET A 181 13.23 1.23 -4.82
CA MET A 181 13.56 -0.17 -4.48
C MET A 181 15.06 -0.36 -4.14
N HIS A 182 15.93 0.48 -4.67
CA HIS A 182 17.36 0.41 -4.37
C HIS A 182 17.72 0.88 -2.96
N TYR A 183 16.86 1.71 -2.36
CA TYR A 183 17.13 2.39 -1.10
C TYR A 183 16.23 1.92 0.04
N ARG A 184 15.13 1.25 -0.30
CA ARG A 184 14.10 0.79 0.64
C ARG A 184 13.84 -0.70 0.45
N ASN A 185 13.39 -1.36 1.51
CA ASN A 185 13.06 -2.77 1.45
C ASN A 185 11.65 -2.99 0.86
N ILE A 186 11.44 -2.52 -0.37
CA ILE A 186 10.16 -2.60 -1.08
C ILE A 186 10.32 -3.39 -2.38
N GLY A 187 9.26 -4.11 -2.76
CA GLY A 187 9.11 -4.70 -4.09
C GLY A 187 8.07 -3.94 -4.92
N ILE A 188 8.17 -4.03 -6.24
CA ILE A 188 7.15 -3.53 -7.18
C ILE A 188 6.82 -4.63 -8.16
N GLU A 189 5.53 -4.92 -8.29
CA GLU A 189 4.96 -5.85 -9.24
C GLU A 189 3.82 -5.18 -9.99
N ILE A 190 3.56 -5.62 -11.21
CA ILE A 190 2.51 -5.05 -12.08
C ILE A 190 1.49 -6.13 -12.36
N GLU A 191 0.21 -5.84 -12.13
CA GLU A 191 -0.90 -6.78 -12.34
C GLU A 191 -1.98 -6.14 -13.21
N ASP A 192 -2.66 -6.93 -14.04
CA ASP A 192 -3.77 -6.42 -14.85
C ASP A 192 -4.90 -5.90 -13.95
N GLU A 193 -5.33 -4.66 -14.15
CA GLU A 193 -6.41 -4.03 -13.38
C GLU A 193 -7.79 -4.18 -14.05
N SER A 194 -7.88 -4.90 -15.16
CA SER A 194 -9.13 -5.03 -15.90
C SER A 194 -10.25 -5.55 -14.99
N TYR A 195 -11.33 -4.78 -14.92
CA TYR A 195 -12.56 -5.08 -14.16
C TYR A 195 -12.42 -5.11 -12.63
N THR A 196 -11.28 -4.74 -12.07
CA THR A 196 -11.04 -4.75 -10.61
C THR A 196 -12.01 -3.85 -9.85
N SER A 197 -12.54 -2.80 -10.49
CA SER A 197 -13.52 -1.91 -9.86
C SER A 197 -14.96 -2.42 -9.87
N ILE A 198 -15.29 -3.49 -10.62
CA ILE A 198 -16.67 -4.00 -10.78
C ILE A 198 -16.84 -5.47 -10.33
N ILE A 199 -15.75 -6.13 -9.95
CA ILE A 199 -15.74 -7.49 -9.41
C ILE A 199 -15.89 -7.41 -7.88
N CYS A 200 -16.77 -8.23 -7.33
CA CYS A 200 -16.90 -8.37 -5.88
C CYS A 200 -15.73 -9.20 -5.31
N PRO A 201 -14.98 -8.69 -4.31
CA PRO A 201 -13.84 -9.38 -3.72
C PRO A 201 -14.21 -10.60 -2.86
N GLU A 202 -15.51 -10.76 -2.52
CA GLU A 202 -16.00 -11.85 -1.67
C GLU A 202 -16.58 -13.02 -2.46
N CYS A 203 -17.25 -12.74 -3.59
CA CYS A 203 -17.96 -13.77 -4.36
C CYS A 203 -17.62 -13.79 -5.86
N ASN A 204 -16.68 -12.96 -6.30
CA ASN A 204 -16.24 -12.83 -7.69
C ASN A 204 -17.32 -12.44 -8.70
N HIS A 205 -18.53 -12.09 -8.26
CA HIS A 205 -19.59 -11.58 -9.12
C HIS A 205 -19.17 -10.26 -9.77
N ARG A 206 -19.23 -10.19 -11.10
CA ARG A 206 -18.81 -9.05 -11.91
C ARG A 206 -20.03 -8.36 -12.51
N ASP A 207 -20.27 -7.13 -12.10
CA ASP A 207 -21.39 -6.31 -12.59
C ASP A 207 -21.04 -4.82 -12.48
N SER A 208 -21.27 -4.03 -13.53
CA SER A 208 -21.03 -2.58 -13.50
C SER A 208 -21.93 -1.87 -12.48
N GLY A 209 -23.13 -2.40 -12.22
CA GLY A 209 -24.05 -1.95 -11.18
C GLY A 209 -23.57 -2.24 -9.76
N ASN A 210 -22.44 -2.92 -9.57
CA ASN A 210 -21.78 -3.01 -8.27
C ASN A 210 -21.18 -1.67 -7.83
N ARG A 211 -20.90 -0.75 -8.76
CA ARG A 211 -20.43 0.61 -8.48
C ARG A 211 -21.59 1.60 -8.47
N THR A 212 -21.45 2.64 -7.66
CA THR A 212 -22.37 3.78 -7.63
C THR A 212 -21.67 5.04 -8.13
N ASN A 213 -22.45 6.05 -8.53
CA ASN A 213 -21.89 7.34 -8.96
C ASN A 213 -21.20 8.12 -7.83
N SER A 214 -21.37 7.69 -6.57
CA SER A 214 -20.79 8.30 -5.37
C SER A 214 -19.54 7.57 -4.88
N ASN A 215 -18.85 6.81 -5.74
CA ASN A 215 -17.62 6.07 -5.39
C ASN A 215 -17.83 4.97 -4.34
N GLN A 216 -19.05 4.46 -4.17
CA GLN A 216 -19.35 3.34 -3.26
C GLN A 216 -19.50 2.03 -4.03
N PHE A 217 -19.18 0.92 -3.37
CA PHE A 217 -19.34 -0.43 -3.89
C PHE A 217 -20.45 -1.19 -3.16
N ARG A 218 -21.33 -1.87 -3.89
CA ARG A 218 -22.31 -2.81 -3.35
C ARG A 218 -22.55 -3.95 -4.33
N CYS A 219 -22.10 -5.15 -3.97
CA CYS A 219 -22.32 -6.37 -4.75
C CYS A 219 -23.81 -6.68 -4.86
N LYS A 220 -24.28 -6.88 -6.11
CA LYS A 220 -25.67 -7.28 -6.40
C LYS A 220 -25.97 -8.76 -6.13
N SER A 221 -24.94 -9.59 -5.95
CA SER A 221 -25.06 -11.03 -5.70
C SER A 221 -25.02 -11.37 -4.20
N CYS A 222 -23.92 -11.06 -3.51
CA CYS A 222 -23.73 -11.46 -2.10
C CYS A 222 -24.02 -10.34 -1.07
N GLY A 223 -24.31 -9.13 -1.52
CA GLY A 223 -24.62 -8.00 -0.63
C GLY A 223 -23.41 -7.32 0.03
N PHE A 224 -22.18 -7.80 -0.20
CA PHE A 224 -20.96 -7.12 0.23
C PHE A 224 -20.98 -5.63 -0.17
N SER A 225 -20.63 -4.74 0.74
CA SER A 225 -20.58 -3.30 0.47
C SER A 225 -19.36 -2.64 1.09
N HIS A 226 -18.83 -1.64 0.39
CA HIS A 226 -17.72 -0.82 0.86
C HIS A 226 -17.97 0.64 0.49
N GLU A 227 -17.55 1.57 1.36
CA GLU A 227 -17.79 3.01 1.17
C GLU A 227 -16.94 3.62 0.05
N ASN A 228 -15.86 2.94 -0.35
CA ASN A 228 -14.95 3.37 -1.41
C ASN A 228 -14.66 2.21 -2.40
N ASP A 229 -15.06 2.35 -3.65
CA ASP A 229 -14.84 1.34 -4.70
C ASP A 229 -13.39 1.28 -5.21
N ASP A 230 -12.60 2.34 -5.08
CA ASP A 230 -11.15 2.32 -5.40
C ASP A 230 -10.39 1.43 -4.39
N VAL A 231 -10.84 1.38 -3.12
CA VAL A 231 -10.29 0.42 -2.15
C VAL A 231 -10.60 -1.01 -2.60
N VAL A 232 -11.81 -1.26 -3.07
CA VAL A 232 -12.20 -2.57 -3.61
C VAL A 232 -11.35 -2.93 -4.83
N ALA A 233 -11.08 -1.97 -5.72
CA ALA A 233 -10.19 -2.16 -6.86
C ALA A 233 -8.77 -2.55 -6.41
N SER A 234 -8.20 -1.83 -5.43
CA SER A 234 -6.87 -2.14 -4.89
C SER A 234 -6.79 -3.54 -4.26
N VAL A 235 -7.86 -4.01 -3.60
CA VAL A 235 -7.93 -5.39 -3.10
C VAL A 235 -7.99 -6.42 -4.21
N ASN A 236 -8.80 -6.17 -5.24
CA ASN A 236 -8.90 -7.10 -6.36
C ASN A 236 -7.58 -7.20 -7.13
N ILE A 237 -6.80 -6.13 -7.23
CA ILE A 237 -5.45 -6.13 -7.82
C ILE A 237 -4.54 -7.10 -7.05
N VAL A 238 -4.45 -6.98 -5.73
CA VAL A 238 -3.56 -7.86 -4.95
C VAL A 238 -4.06 -9.30 -4.87
N LYS A 239 -5.39 -9.52 -4.80
CA LYS A 239 -5.96 -10.87 -4.83
C LYS A 239 -5.60 -11.59 -6.13
N ARG A 240 -5.80 -10.93 -7.28
CA ARG A 240 -5.45 -11.47 -8.59
C ARG A 240 -3.97 -11.84 -8.70
N TYR A 241 -3.08 -10.96 -8.25
CA TYR A 241 -1.65 -11.24 -8.26
C TYR A 241 -1.29 -12.47 -7.41
N LEU A 242 -1.91 -12.62 -6.24
CA LEU A 242 -1.68 -13.77 -5.37
C LEU A 242 -2.22 -15.07 -5.98
N GLU A 243 -3.42 -15.05 -6.56
CA GLU A 243 -4.03 -16.18 -7.28
C GLU A 243 -3.12 -16.64 -8.43
N ASN A 244 -2.66 -15.70 -9.28
CA ASN A 244 -1.75 -16.01 -10.38
C ASN A 244 -0.41 -16.59 -9.91
N ARG A 245 0.10 -16.21 -8.73
CA ARG A 245 1.33 -16.79 -8.19
C ARG A 245 1.14 -18.20 -7.67
N GLU A 246 0.00 -18.50 -7.06
CA GLU A 246 -0.31 -19.86 -6.59
C GLU A 246 -0.43 -20.82 -7.78
N ASP A 247 -1.07 -20.41 -8.87
CA ASP A 247 -1.21 -21.22 -10.09
C ASP A 247 0.13 -21.52 -10.78
N ASN A 248 1.11 -20.62 -10.69
CA ASN A 248 2.46 -20.79 -11.28
C ASN A 248 3.43 -21.56 -10.36
N ALA A 249 3.02 -21.96 -9.16
CA ALA A 249 3.83 -22.73 -8.23
C ALA A 249 3.62 -24.26 -8.34
N PHE A 250 2.72 -24.69 -9.24
CA PHE A 250 2.43 -26.08 -9.59
C PHE A 250 2.89 -26.41 -11.02
#